data_AF-A0A7W9AMG7-F1
#
_entry.id   AF-A0A7W9AMG7-F1
#
_cell.length_a   1.000
_cell.length_b   1.000
_cell.length_c   1.000
_cell.angle_alpha   90.00
_cell.angle_beta   90.00
_cell.angle_gamma   90.00
#
_symmetry.space_group_name_H-M   'P 1'
#
loop_
_entity.id
_entity.type
_entity.pdbx_description
1 polymer ?
#
loop_
_entity_poly.entity_id
_entity_poly.type
_entity_poly.pdbx_seq_one_letter_code
_entity_poly.pdbx_strand_id
1 'polypeptide(L)'
;MSSEGGRAWNRREFMGAAALLAMVVGVPAGASIWSKVEDGDAPTDRQRAMIREVAQIVIPKTGTPGAGEVGTGDFVILALAHGLDGTRDPGAAAAIPAGVPAPRRPDGSLRYLDWLEGELDRRAKGNWAGKDAAAKTAALAALDAEAYAGDGRAPHPWKAIKGLILTGYYTSEVGGSQELRYEPVPGRFDPALPNPPGTRAISNDWTAVDFG
;
A
#
# COMPACT_ATOMS: atom_id res chain seq x y z
N MET A 1 -21.60 30.53 -11.04
CA MET A 1 -20.24 30.36 -10.51
C MET A 1 -20.36 30.03 -9.03
N SER A 2 -20.45 28.73 -8.71
CA SER A 2 -20.41 28.28 -7.31
C SER A 2 -18.95 28.20 -6.91
N SER A 3 -18.57 28.94 -5.87
CA SER A 3 -17.22 28.89 -5.31
C SER A 3 -17.00 27.53 -4.64
N GLU A 4 -16.11 26.70 -5.18
CA GLU A 4 -15.50 25.61 -4.43
C GLU A 4 -14.63 26.23 -3.34
N GLY A 5 -15.15 26.29 -2.11
CA GLY A 5 -14.35 26.62 -0.94
C GLY A 5 -13.33 25.51 -0.72
N GLY A 6 -12.06 25.76 -1.06
CA GLY A 6 -10.97 24.82 -0.80
C GLY A 6 -10.94 24.41 0.67
N ARG A 7 -11.08 23.11 0.93
CA ARG A 7 -11.02 22.54 2.29
C ARG A 7 -9.64 22.82 2.88
N ALA A 8 -9.56 23.71 3.87
CA ALA A 8 -8.32 24.02 4.58
C ALA A 8 -7.84 22.78 5.36
N TRP A 9 -6.56 22.41 5.19
CA TRP A 9 -5.97 21.28 5.91
C TRP A 9 -5.80 21.59 7.39
N ASN A 10 -6.14 20.61 8.23
CA ASN A 10 -5.89 20.71 9.66
C ASN A 10 -4.45 20.25 10.02
N ARG A 11 -3.99 20.58 11.23
CA ARG A 11 -2.63 20.22 11.71
C ARG A 11 -2.35 18.72 11.67
N ARG A 12 -3.36 17.87 11.88
CA ARG A 12 -3.21 16.40 11.87
C ARG A 12 -3.02 15.88 10.44
N GLU A 13 -3.81 16.39 9.50
CA GLU A 13 -3.69 16.10 8.06
C GLU A 13 -2.30 16.50 7.55
N PHE A 14 -1.84 17.71 7.88
CA PHE A 14 -0.50 18.18 7.51
C PHE A 14 0.64 17.35 8.13
N MET A 15 0.54 17.01 9.41
CA MET A 15 1.55 16.18 10.10
C MET A 15 1.58 14.73 9.62
N GLY A 16 0.43 14.19 9.22
CA GLY A 16 0.32 12.90 8.55
C GLY A 16 0.99 12.91 7.18
N ALA A 17 0.67 13.91 6.34
CA ALA A 17 1.30 14.08 5.03
C ALA A 17 2.83 14.24 5.14
N ALA A 18 3.31 15.07 6.08
CA ALA A 18 4.74 15.25 6.31
C ALA A 18 5.42 13.94 6.81
N ALA A 19 4.72 13.13 7.59
CA ALA A 19 5.24 11.82 8.04
C ALA A 19 5.34 10.83 6.89
N LEU A 20 4.31 10.77 6.03
CA LEU A 20 4.31 9.93 4.83
C LEU A 20 5.47 10.29 3.90
N LEU A 21 5.72 11.59 3.69
CA LEU A 21 6.86 12.06 2.90
C LEU A 21 8.20 11.63 3.51
N ALA A 22 8.36 11.76 4.83
CA ALA A 22 9.61 11.38 5.50
C ALA A 22 9.92 9.87 5.39
N MET A 23 8.88 9.02 5.39
CA MET A 23 9.01 7.57 5.20
C MET A 23 9.54 7.23 3.81
N VAL A 24 9.01 7.88 2.78
CA VAL A 24 9.42 7.68 1.39
C VAL A 24 10.92 7.98 1.21
N VAL A 25 11.43 8.98 1.93
CA VAL A 25 12.85 9.39 1.88
C VAL A 25 13.76 8.50 2.77
N GLY A 26 13.23 7.44 3.38
CA GLY A 26 14.04 6.45 4.11
C GLY A 26 14.52 6.91 5.48
N VAL A 27 13.88 7.91 6.09
CA VAL A 27 14.14 8.26 7.50
C VAL A 27 13.57 7.14 8.38
N PRO A 28 14.41 6.42 9.17
CA PRO A 28 13.93 5.30 9.96
C PRO A 28 12.86 5.75 10.96
N ALA A 29 11.69 5.14 10.82
CA ALA A 29 10.58 5.31 11.72
C ALA A 29 10.89 4.68 13.08
N GLY A 30 11.36 5.50 14.02
CA GLY A 30 11.32 5.10 15.43
C GLY A 30 9.89 4.91 15.92
N ALA A 31 9.74 4.44 17.17
CA ALA A 31 8.44 4.34 17.87
C ALA A 31 7.62 5.65 17.87
N SER A 32 8.26 6.79 17.59
CA SER A 32 7.69 8.12 17.43
C SER A 32 6.71 8.27 16.25
N ILE A 33 6.71 7.37 15.27
CA ILE A 33 5.78 7.41 14.13
C ILE A 33 4.37 6.96 14.55
N TRP A 34 4.26 6.03 15.49
CA TRP A 34 2.96 5.53 15.96
C TRP A 34 2.19 6.57 16.77
N SER A 35 2.87 7.57 17.33
CA SER A 35 2.21 8.73 17.97
C SER A 35 1.40 9.59 16.99
N LYS A 36 1.54 9.36 15.68
CA LYS A 36 0.79 10.05 14.63
C LYS A 36 -0.45 9.30 14.16
N VAL A 37 -0.62 8.05 14.60
CA VAL A 37 -1.85 7.30 14.45
C VAL A 37 -2.78 7.68 15.60
N GLU A 38 -4.09 7.80 15.36
CA GLU A 38 -5.03 8.06 16.45
C GLU A 38 -4.98 6.91 17.46
N ASP A 39 -5.10 7.20 18.76
CA ASP A 39 -4.87 6.22 19.82
C ASP A 39 -5.72 4.93 19.68
N GLY A 40 -6.90 5.03 19.04
CA GLY A 40 -7.77 3.89 18.75
C GLY A 40 -7.46 3.12 17.46
N ASP A 41 -6.44 3.52 16.70
CA ASP A 41 -6.06 2.97 15.40
C ASP A 41 -4.60 2.48 15.37
N ALA A 42 -3.88 2.58 16.49
CA ALA A 42 -2.49 2.14 16.59
C ALA A 42 -2.37 0.63 16.29
N PRO A 43 -1.45 0.21 15.40
CA PRO A 43 -1.33 -1.18 15.01
C PRO A 43 -0.75 -2.04 16.14
N THR A 44 -1.27 -3.25 16.31
CA THR A 44 -0.64 -4.25 17.18
C THR A 44 0.69 -4.73 16.61
N ASP A 45 1.56 -5.29 17.45
CA ASP A 45 2.82 -5.91 17.01
C ASP A 45 2.60 -6.98 15.94
N ARG A 46 1.51 -7.74 16.10
CA ARG A 46 1.08 -8.75 15.13
C ARG A 46 0.69 -8.13 13.81
N GLN A 47 -0.07 -7.04 13.80
CA GLN A 47 -0.46 -6.33 12.58
C GLN A 47 0.75 -5.72 11.86
N ARG A 48 1.72 -5.18 12.61
CA ARG A 48 2.98 -4.67 12.03
C ARG A 48 3.79 -5.78 11.36
N ALA A 49 3.92 -6.93 12.04
CA ALA A 49 4.59 -8.09 11.46
C ALA A 49 3.84 -8.64 10.23
N MET A 50 2.51 -8.72 10.31
CA MET A 50 1.65 -9.16 9.22
C MET A 50 1.82 -8.28 7.99
N ILE A 51 1.69 -6.95 8.11
CA ILE A 51 1.76 -6.07 6.93
C ILE A 51 3.15 -6.06 6.31
N ARG A 52 4.21 -6.19 7.13
CA ARG A 52 5.58 -6.36 6.64
C ARG A 52 5.71 -7.63 5.81
N GLU A 53 5.18 -8.74 6.29
CA GLU A 53 5.24 -10.03 5.59
C GLU A 53 4.35 -10.02 4.33
N VAL A 54 3.17 -9.43 4.40
CA VAL A 54 2.29 -9.21 3.23
C VAL A 54 3.01 -8.38 2.18
N ALA A 55 3.64 -7.27 2.54
CA ALA A 55 4.42 -6.45 1.61
C ALA A 55 5.56 -7.26 0.96
N GLN A 56 6.28 -8.08 1.76
CA GLN A 56 7.32 -8.96 1.24
C GLN A 56 6.79 -10.01 0.26
N ILE A 57 5.56 -10.51 0.43
CA ILE A 57 4.96 -11.44 -0.52
C ILE A 57 4.53 -10.72 -1.81
N VAL A 58 4.01 -9.50 -1.70
CA VAL A 58 3.57 -8.71 -2.87
C VAL A 58 4.76 -8.29 -3.73
N ILE A 59 5.85 -7.83 -3.12
CA ILE A 59 7.11 -7.48 -3.81
C ILE A 59 8.25 -8.21 -3.09
N PRO A 60 8.58 -9.44 -3.53
CA PRO A 60 9.62 -10.24 -2.90
C PRO A 60 11.01 -9.73 -3.22
N LYS A 61 11.97 -10.12 -2.38
CA LYS A 61 13.39 -9.91 -2.64
C LYS A 61 13.80 -10.61 -3.94
N THR A 62 14.51 -9.87 -4.79
CA THR A 62 15.11 -10.38 -6.02
C THR A 62 16.61 -10.03 -6.03
N GLY A 63 17.09 -9.31 -7.05
CA GLY A 63 18.38 -8.64 -7.04
C GLY A 63 18.39 -7.38 -6.17
N THR A 64 17.24 -6.94 -5.66
CA THR A 64 17.08 -5.83 -4.71
C THR A 64 16.27 -6.28 -3.48
N PRO A 65 16.35 -5.55 -2.34
CA PRO A 65 15.47 -5.79 -1.19
C PRO A 65 13.99 -5.73 -1.56
N GLY A 66 13.19 -6.65 -1.00
CA GLY A 66 11.73 -6.67 -1.17
C GLY A 66 11.02 -5.60 -0.34
N ALA A 67 9.72 -5.39 -0.56
CA ALA A 67 8.98 -4.31 0.11
C ALA A 67 8.90 -4.46 1.64
N GLY A 68 8.89 -5.69 2.16
CA GLY A 68 8.96 -5.92 3.61
C GLY A 68 10.33 -5.61 4.22
N GLU A 69 11.39 -5.54 3.40
CA GLU A 69 12.75 -5.17 3.83
C GLU A 69 12.97 -3.65 3.81
N VAL A 70 12.21 -2.91 2.99
CA VAL A 70 12.35 -1.44 2.81
C VAL A 70 11.44 -0.64 3.76
N GLY A 71 10.64 -1.31 4.61
CA GLY A 71 9.73 -0.63 5.55
C GLY A 71 8.41 -0.17 4.91
N THR A 72 8.06 -0.69 3.73
CA THR A 72 6.80 -0.40 3.05
C THR A 72 5.57 -0.73 3.91
N GLY A 73 5.66 -1.75 4.77
CA GLY A 73 4.59 -2.07 5.71
C GLY A 73 4.24 -0.91 6.67
N ASP A 74 5.25 -0.21 7.18
CA ASP A 74 5.04 0.93 8.08
C ASP A 74 4.41 2.12 7.34
N PHE A 75 4.84 2.36 6.09
CA PHE A 75 4.21 3.34 5.21
C PHE A 75 2.72 3.01 4.99
N VAL A 76 2.38 1.75 4.69
CA VAL A 76 1.00 1.33 4.45
C VAL A 76 0.13 1.57 5.67
N ILE A 77 0.61 1.26 6.88
CA ILE A 77 -0.14 1.53 8.12
C ILE A 77 -0.44 3.03 8.23
N LEU A 78 0.56 3.88 8.04
CA LEU A 78 0.39 5.34 8.12
C LEU A 78 -0.56 5.86 7.04
N ALA A 79 -0.44 5.36 5.81
CA ALA A 79 -1.26 5.76 4.68
C ALA A 79 -2.74 5.43 4.93
N LEU A 80 -3.04 4.23 5.43
CA LEU A 80 -4.38 3.81 5.83
C LEU A 80 -4.92 4.62 7.01
N ALA A 81 -4.06 4.96 7.97
CA ALA A 81 -4.41 5.81 9.12
C ALA A 81 -4.63 7.27 8.72
N HIS A 82 -4.08 7.74 7.60
CA HIS A 82 -4.28 9.11 7.12
C HIS A 82 -5.30 9.23 5.98
N GLY A 83 -5.88 8.13 5.52
CA GLY A 83 -6.94 8.15 4.49
C GLY A 83 -6.40 8.35 3.08
N LEU A 84 -5.12 8.02 2.83
CA LEU A 84 -4.53 8.08 1.50
C LEU A 84 -5.32 7.20 0.52
N ASP A 85 -5.42 7.60 -0.74
CA ASP A 85 -6.18 6.92 -1.80
C ASP A 85 -7.65 6.60 -1.42
N GLY A 86 -8.29 7.51 -0.66
CA GLY A 86 -9.69 7.37 -0.29
C GLY A 86 -9.96 6.28 0.75
N THR A 87 -8.92 5.80 1.46
CA THR A 87 -9.06 4.73 2.48
C THR A 87 -9.89 5.12 3.70
N ARG A 88 -10.33 6.38 3.80
CA ARG A 88 -11.34 6.84 4.76
C ARG A 88 -12.78 6.88 4.23
N ASP A 89 -13.02 6.47 2.99
CA ASP A 89 -14.38 6.35 2.45
C ASP A 89 -15.16 5.22 3.18
N PRO A 90 -16.31 5.51 3.82
CA PRO A 90 -17.19 4.50 4.42
C PRO A 90 -17.68 3.42 3.44
N GLY A 91 -17.71 3.75 2.15
CA GLY A 91 -18.09 2.88 1.04
C GLY A 91 -17.10 1.76 0.76
N ALA A 92 -15.85 1.84 1.22
CA ALA A 92 -14.83 0.81 0.99
C ALA A 92 -15.26 -0.59 1.45
N ALA A 93 -16.08 -0.66 2.51
CA ALA A 93 -16.59 -1.91 3.05
C ALA A 93 -17.71 -2.55 2.21
N ALA A 94 -18.32 -1.82 1.27
CA ALA A 94 -19.39 -2.36 0.41
C ALA A 94 -18.92 -3.49 -0.52
N ALA A 95 -17.61 -3.55 -0.78
CA ALA A 95 -16.97 -4.58 -1.57
C ALA A 95 -16.65 -5.86 -0.78
N ILE A 96 -16.85 -5.85 0.54
CA ILE A 96 -16.61 -7.03 1.39
C ILE A 96 -17.80 -7.99 1.23
N PRO A 97 -17.56 -9.28 0.91
CA PRO A 97 -18.63 -10.27 0.79
C PRO A 97 -19.50 -10.37 2.04
N ALA A 98 -20.80 -10.61 1.85
CA ALA A 98 -21.74 -10.81 2.95
C ALA A 98 -21.27 -11.95 3.87
N GLY A 99 -21.30 -11.71 5.19
CA GLY A 99 -20.85 -12.68 6.20
C GLY A 99 -19.37 -12.59 6.56
N VAL A 100 -18.57 -11.78 5.85
CA VAL A 100 -17.20 -11.44 6.27
C VAL A 100 -17.25 -10.23 7.21
N PRO A 101 -16.59 -10.27 8.38
CA PRO A 101 -16.53 -9.12 9.28
C PRO A 101 -15.91 -7.88 8.60
N ALA A 102 -16.59 -6.75 8.71
CA ALA A 102 -16.13 -5.45 8.24
C ALA A 102 -15.99 -4.49 9.42
N PRO A 103 -14.90 -4.59 10.21
CA PRO A 103 -14.70 -3.72 11.38
C PRO A 103 -14.60 -2.26 10.96
N ARG A 104 -15.29 -1.37 11.67
CA ARG A 104 -15.37 0.06 11.32
C ARG A 104 -14.81 0.96 12.41
N ARG A 105 -14.31 2.11 11.97
CA ARG A 105 -13.99 3.26 12.80
C ARG A 105 -15.27 4.00 13.19
N PRO A 106 -15.21 4.93 14.18
CA PRO A 106 -16.35 5.77 14.53
C PRO A 106 -16.90 6.61 13.36
N ASP A 107 -16.05 6.98 12.40
CA ASP A 107 -16.43 7.72 11.19
C ASP A 107 -17.06 6.83 10.09
N GLY A 108 -17.23 5.53 10.36
CA GLY A 108 -17.81 4.55 9.44
C GLY A 108 -16.83 3.95 8.44
N SER A 109 -15.60 4.47 8.35
CA SER A 109 -14.55 3.93 7.48
C SER A 109 -14.05 2.56 7.99
N LEU A 110 -13.50 1.75 7.08
CA LEU A 110 -13.03 0.41 7.39
C LEU A 110 -11.75 0.44 8.24
N ARG A 111 -11.66 -0.43 9.25
CA ARG A 111 -10.40 -0.76 9.94
C ARG A 111 -9.63 -1.80 9.12
N TYR A 112 -8.83 -1.32 8.16
CA TYR A 112 -8.17 -2.17 7.17
C TYR A 112 -7.25 -3.25 7.76
N LEU A 113 -6.50 -2.95 8.83
CA LEU A 113 -5.59 -3.91 9.45
C LEU A 113 -6.35 -5.04 10.16
N ASP A 114 -7.41 -4.69 10.89
CA ASP A 114 -8.28 -5.67 11.56
C ASP A 114 -8.99 -6.56 10.53
N TRP A 115 -9.49 -5.94 9.45
CA TRP A 115 -10.10 -6.66 8.34
C TRP A 115 -9.10 -7.62 7.67
N LEU A 116 -7.90 -7.14 7.30
CA LEU A 116 -6.90 -7.97 6.63
C LEU A 116 -6.44 -9.12 7.52
N GLU A 117 -6.20 -8.88 8.81
CA GLU A 117 -5.81 -9.92 9.75
C GLU A 117 -6.87 -11.01 9.86
N GLY A 118 -8.13 -10.63 10.07
CA GLY A 118 -9.23 -11.59 10.13
C GLY A 118 -9.43 -12.34 8.82
N GLU A 119 -9.25 -11.67 7.69
CA GLU A 119 -9.42 -12.25 6.37
C GLU A 119 -8.31 -13.25 6.03
N LEU A 120 -7.05 -12.94 6.36
CA LEU A 120 -5.93 -13.85 6.19
C LEU A 120 -6.06 -15.06 7.11
N ASP A 121 -6.46 -14.88 8.37
CA ASP A 121 -6.70 -15.98 9.31
C ASP A 121 -7.84 -16.89 8.84
N ARG A 122 -8.92 -16.31 8.30
CA ARG A 122 -10.04 -17.06 7.71
C ARG A 122 -9.58 -17.91 6.54
N ARG A 123 -8.83 -17.32 5.59
CA ARG A 123 -8.31 -18.02 4.40
C ARG A 123 -7.29 -19.09 4.76
N ALA A 124 -6.44 -18.84 5.75
CA ALA A 124 -5.46 -19.77 6.26
C ALA A 124 -6.05 -20.88 7.15
N LYS A 125 -7.34 -20.80 7.51
CA LYS A 125 -8.01 -21.69 8.47
C LYS A 125 -7.24 -21.70 9.82
N GLY A 126 -7.11 -20.53 10.43
CA GLY A 126 -6.41 -20.30 11.70
C GLY A 126 -5.35 -19.21 11.58
N ASN A 127 -4.48 -19.08 12.59
CA ASN A 127 -3.45 -18.04 12.63
C ASN A 127 -2.53 -18.08 11.39
N TRP A 128 -2.71 -17.13 10.47
CA TRP A 128 -1.94 -17.01 9.23
C TRP A 128 -0.45 -16.78 9.49
N ALA A 129 -0.10 -15.97 10.52
CA ALA A 129 1.29 -15.66 10.85
C ALA A 129 2.10 -16.90 11.26
N GLY A 130 1.43 -17.93 11.79
CA GLY A 130 2.02 -19.21 12.18
C GLY A 130 2.06 -20.28 11.08
N LYS A 131 1.57 -20.00 9.87
CA LYS A 131 1.60 -20.94 8.75
C LYS A 131 2.97 -20.97 8.07
N ASP A 132 3.22 -22.00 7.27
CA ASP A 132 4.38 -22.04 6.38
C ASP A 132 4.27 -21.01 5.23
N ALA A 133 5.37 -20.77 4.54
CA ALA A 133 5.44 -19.77 3.47
C ALA A 133 4.46 -20.06 2.32
N ALA A 134 4.28 -21.33 1.94
CA ALA A 134 3.39 -21.71 0.85
C ALA A 134 1.93 -21.42 1.19
N ALA A 135 1.50 -21.74 2.41
CA ALA A 135 0.16 -21.45 2.91
C ALA A 135 -0.08 -19.95 3.05
N LYS A 136 0.93 -19.18 3.49
CA LYS A 136 0.83 -17.71 3.56
C LYS A 136 0.61 -17.10 2.18
N THR A 137 1.44 -17.47 1.21
CA THR A 137 1.33 -17.02 -0.18
C THR A 137 0.02 -17.47 -0.81
N ALA A 138 -0.44 -18.70 -0.57
CA ALA A 138 -1.69 -19.20 -1.11
C ALA A 138 -2.91 -18.42 -0.59
N ALA A 139 -2.96 -18.09 0.70
CA ALA A 139 -4.02 -17.27 1.27
C ALA A 139 -4.08 -15.87 0.63
N LEU A 140 -2.92 -15.24 0.43
CA LEU A 140 -2.83 -13.92 -0.20
C LEU A 140 -3.17 -13.97 -1.69
N ALA A 141 -2.69 -14.97 -2.42
CA ALA A 141 -3.00 -15.17 -3.83
C ALA A 141 -4.50 -15.41 -4.06
N ALA A 142 -5.16 -16.14 -3.17
CA ALA A 142 -6.62 -16.31 -3.23
C ALA A 142 -7.37 -14.99 -2.99
N LEU A 143 -6.89 -14.14 -2.06
CA LEU A 143 -7.46 -12.81 -1.82
C LEU A 143 -7.26 -11.90 -3.03
N ASP A 144 -6.08 -11.95 -3.65
CA ASP A 144 -5.76 -11.19 -4.85
C ASP A 144 -6.65 -11.60 -6.02
N ALA A 145 -6.76 -12.90 -6.30
CA ALA A 145 -7.60 -13.42 -7.38
C ALA A 145 -9.07 -13.03 -7.21
N GLU A 146 -9.60 -13.02 -5.98
CA GLU A 146 -10.96 -12.59 -5.68
C GLU A 146 -11.14 -11.08 -5.90
N ALA A 147 -10.22 -10.26 -5.37
CA ALA A 147 -10.29 -8.82 -5.49
C ALA A 147 -10.25 -8.36 -6.96
N TYR A 148 -9.47 -9.04 -7.79
CA TYR A 148 -9.30 -8.74 -9.22
C TYR A 148 -10.20 -9.59 -10.14
N ALA A 149 -11.16 -10.32 -9.59
CA ALA A 149 -12.17 -10.98 -10.40
C ALA A 149 -13.05 -9.95 -11.14
N GLY A 150 -13.49 -10.29 -12.36
CA GLY A 150 -14.37 -9.43 -13.17
C GLY A 150 -13.63 -8.36 -13.96
N ASP A 151 -14.22 -7.16 -14.08
CA ASP A 151 -13.69 -6.06 -14.90
C ASP A 151 -12.53 -5.29 -14.23
N GLY A 152 -12.14 -5.69 -13.02
CA GLY A 152 -11.07 -5.08 -12.25
C GLY A 152 -11.36 -3.69 -11.69
N ARG A 153 -12.48 -3.05 -12.05
CA ARG A 153 -12.81 -1.66 -11.69
C ARG A 153 -13.53 -1.54 -10.35
N ALA A 154 -14.18 -2.61 -9.90
CA ALA A 154 -14.84 -2.61 -8.59
C ALA A 154 -13.83 -2.29 -7.47
N PRO A 155 -14.14 -1.36 -6.56
CA PRO A 155 -13.30 -1.09 -5.39
C PRO A 155 -13.22 -2.35 -4.53
N HIS A 156 -12.08 -2.57 -3.87
CA HIS A 156 -11.91 -3.68 -2.93
C HIS A 156 -10.85 -3.32 -1.89
N PRO A 157 -11.03 -3.59 -0.59
CA PRO A 157 -10.06 -3.18 0.44
C PRO A 157 -8.64 -3.69 0.18
N TRP A 158 -8.51 -4.93 -0.32
CA TRP A 158 -7.23 -5.47 -0.76
C TRP A 158 -6.54 -4.64 -1.86
N LYS A 159 -7.28 -4.07 -2.82
CA LYS A 159 -6.70 -3.23 -3.88
C LYS A 159 -6.10 -1.96 -3.30
N ALA A 160 -6.73 -1.36 -2.29
CA ALA A 160 -6.18 -0.19 -1.62
C ALA A 160 -4.88 -0.53 -0.88
N ILE A 161 -4.85 -1.63 -0.11
CA ILE A 161 -3.63 -2.10 0.57
C ILE A 161 -2.52 -2.41 -0.43
N LYS A 162 -2.82 -3.17 -1.49
CA LYS A 162 -1.85 -3.53 -2.53
C LYS A 162 -1.34 -2.28 -3.26
N GLY A 163 -2.23 -1.36 -3.62
CA GLY A 163 -1.88 -0.08 -4.22
C GLY A 163 -0.90 0.71 -3.34
N LEU A 164 -1.18 0.82 -2.03
CA LEU A 164 -0.28 1.48 -1.09
C LEU A 164 1.07 0.76 -0.92
N ILE A 165 1.11 -0.57 -1.03
CA ILE A 165 2.39 -1.33 -1.05
C ILE A 165 3.21 -0.93 -2.29
N LEU A 166 2.59 -0.91 -3.47
CA LEU A 166 3.27 -0.50 -4.70
C LEU A 166 3.74 0.95 -4.60
N THR A 167 2.88 1.87 -4.15
CA THR A 167 3.22 3.28 -3.96
C THR A 167 4.39 3.43 -2.99
N GLY A 168 4.33 2.80 -1.81
CA GLY A 168 5.39 2.90 -0.81
C GLY A 168 6.71 2.30 -1.26
N TYR A 169 6.70 1.22 -2.05
CA TYR A 169 7.92 0.62 -2.57
C TYR A 169 8.53 1.42 -3.72
N TYR A 170 7.74 1.75 -4.76
CA TYR A 170 8.27 2.41 -5.95
C TYR A 170 8.55 3.91 -5.78
N THR A 171 8.12 4.51 -4.66
CA THR A 171 8.59 5.85 -4.26
C THR A 171 9.85 5.83 -3.38
N SER A 172 10.23 4.67 -2.84
CA SER A 172 11.49 4.52 -2.09
C SER A 172 12.70 4.54 -3.03
N GLU A 173 13.89 4.84 -2.50
CA GLU A 173 15.14 4.76 -3.28
C GLU A 173 15.37 3.33 -3.84
N VAL A 174 15.09 2.31 -3.04
CA VAL A 174 15.29 0.91 -3.44
C VAL A 174 14.37 0.56 -4.62
N GLY A 175 13.07 0.87 -4.54
CA GLY A 175 12.14 0.55 -5.61
C GLY A 175 12.30 1.48 -6.83
N GLY A 176 12.36 2.78 -6.60
CA GLY A 176 12.35 3.80 -7.66
C GLY A 176 13.65 3.90 -8.45
N SER A 177 14.80 3.67 -7.80
CA SER A 177 16.13 3.90 -8.39
C SER A 177 16.97 2.65 -8.56
N GLN A 178 16.82 1.66 -7.68
CA GLN A 178 17.63 0.44 -7.72
C GLN A 178 16.91 -0.67 -8.47
N GLU A 179 15.64 -0.96 -8.13
CA GLU A 179 14.85 -2.00 -8.81
C GLU A 179 14.46 -1.58 -10.23
N LEU A 180 14.11 -0.31 -10.42
CA LEU A 180 13.88 0.28 -11.73
C LEU A 180 15.16 0.94 -12.28
N ARG A 181 15.22 1.11 -13.61
CA ARG A 181 16.26 1.92 -14.27
C ARG A 181 15.83 3.38 -14.22
N TYR A 182 16.27 4.11 -13.21
CA TYR A 182 15.95 5.55 -13.11
C TYR A 182 16.65 6.36 -14.20
N GLU A 183 15.85 7.08 -14.98
CA GLU A 183 16.28 7.94 -16.07
C GLU A 183 15.72 9.36 -15.85
N PRO A 184 16.47 10.23 -15.14
CA PRO A 184 15.97 11.55 -14.73
C PRO A 184 15.77 12.52 -15.90
N VAL A 185 16.48 12.30 -17.01
CA VAL A 185 16.36 13.10 -18.23
C VAL A 185 16.15 12.14 -19.39
N PRO A 186 14.89 11.79 -19.71
CA PRO A 186 14.62 10.95 -20.86
C PRO A 186 15.06 11.71 -22.12
N GLY A 187 15.93 11.08 -22.90
CA GLY A 187 16.44 11.65 -24.14
C GLY A 187 15.39 11.68 -25.25
N ARG A 188 15.82 11.38 -26.48
CA ARG A 188 14.90 11.26 -27.62
C ARG A 188 13.97 10.05 -27.44
N PHE A 189 12.70 10.19 -27.84
CA PHE A 189 11.78 9.05 -27.99
C PHE A 189 12.30 8.05 -29.05
N ASP A 190 12.50 6.82 -28.62
CA ASP A 190 12.87 5.69 -29.47
C ASP A 190 11.78 4.61 -29.40
N PRO A 191 10.98 4.42 -30.48
CA PRO A 191 9.92 3.42 -30.51
C PRO A 191 10.44 1.98 -30.55
N ALA A 192 11.74 1.75 -30.80
CA ALA A 192 12.32 0.43 -31.03
C ALA A 192 13.53 0.16 -30.13
N LEU A 193 13.38 0.40 -28.82
CA LEU A 193 14.41 0.09 -27.84
C LEU A 193 14.68 -1.43 -27.75
N PRO A 194 15.96 -1.86 -27.79
CA PRO A 194 16.32 -3.25 -27.51
C PRO A 194 15.88 -3.66 -26.09
N ASN A 195 15.15 -4.76 -25.98
CA ASN A 195 14.68 -5.31 -24.70
C ASN A 195 15.17 -6.76 -24.50
N PRO A 196 16.48 -6.99 -24.31
CA PRO A 196 17.00 -8.32 -24.03
C PRO A 196 16.47 -8.87 -22.69
N PRO A 197 16.49 -10.20 -22.49
CA PRO A 197 16.14 -10.80 -21.21
C PRO A 197 16.94 -10.17 -20.06
N GLY A 198 16.24 -9.85 -18.96
CA GLY A 198 16.84 -9.23 -17.78
C GLY A 198 16.89 -7.69 -17.79
N THR A 199 16.39 -7.04 -18.85
CA THR A 199 16.24 -5.58 -18.86
C THR A 199 15.23 -5.14 -17.79
N ARG A 200 15.66 -4.25 -16.90
CA ARG A 200 14.80 -3.65 -15.88
C ARG A 200 13.87 -2.61 -16.51
N ALA A 201 12.66 -2.47 -15.97
CA ALA A 201 11.74 -1.43 -16.38
C ALA A 201 12.33 -0.04 -16.10
N ILE A 202 12.03 0.92 -16.96
CA ILE A 202 12.53 2.30 -16.85
C ILE A 202 11.60 3.09 -15.93
N SER A 203 12.19 3.86 -15.02
CA SER A 203 11.49 4.87 -14.22
C SER A 203 11.89 6.25 -14.77
N ASN A 204 10.96 6.92 -15.46
CA ASN A 204 11.11 8.29 -15.92
C ASN A 204 9.84 9.09 -15.60
N ASP A 205 10.00 10.37 -15.27
CA ASP A 205 8.90 11.24 -14.80
C ASP A 205 8.05 11.80 -15.96
N TRP A 206 7.91 11.06 -17.07
CA TRP A 206 7.33 11.63 -18.30
C TRP A 206 5.79 11.56 -18.37
N THR A 207 5.10 11.12 -17.32
CA THR A 207 3.63 10.98 -17.34
C THR A 207 2.87 11.97 -16.44
N ALA A 208 3.52 13.01 -15.90
CA ALA A 208 2.85 14.06 -15.12
C ALA A 208 2.55 15.36 -15.92
N VAL A 209 2.71 15.34 -17.25
CA VAL A 209 2.29 16.44 -18.12
C VAL A 209 1.08 15.95 -18.92
N ASP A 210 -0.12 16.24 -18.41
CA ASP A 210 -1.34 16.16 -19.22
C ASP A 210 -1.17 17.10 -20.43
N PHE A 211 -0.95 16.53 -21.61
CA PHE A 211 -1.01 17.28 -22.86
C PHE A 211 -2.47 17.41 -23.29
N GLY A 212 -3.17 18.39 -22.71
CA GLY A 212 -4.43 18.94 -23.24
C GLY A 212 -5.72 18.34 -22.72
#